data_AF-F7AEX8-F1
#
_entry.id   AF-F7AEX8-F1
#
_cell.length_a   1.000
_cell.length_b   1.000
_cell.length_c   1.000
_cell.angle_alpha   90.00
_cell.angle_beta   90.00
_cell.angle_gamma   90.00
#
_symmetry.space_group_name_H-M   'P 1'
#
loop_
_entity.id
_entity.type
_entity.pdbx_description
1 polymer ?
#
loop_
_entity_poly.entity_id
_entity_poly.type
_entity_poly.pdbx_seq_one_letter_code
_entity_poly.pdbx_strand_id
1 'polypeptide(L)'
;MEVVYEGEGGTPCAPFITEIAENENSVDSNSGINAYNEKSHYVKFQEITHGRKLVPVSVQQPQWPEGRCLQQPVEVCGNNSNLVSFCFQGESIAFTEANNVLPGEIVDLDGHYLKSVSAVTKHLIYKFTSTYTGLLQCLEMSMNGNVSSMKKCMGIMYELLSAGKKLVKTPIRKGSKVMNLPVWTYQRDPYKKEGLHVVQTSTSITDVFC
;
A
#
# COMPACT_ATOMS: atom_id res chain seq x y z
N MET A 1 0.27 -12.07 12.39
CA MET A 1 -1.00 -12.48 11.77
C MET A 1 -1.75 -11.26 11.24
N GLU A 2 -1.70 -10.12 11.94
CA GLU A 2 -2.27 -8.81 11.55
C GLU A 2 -2.05 -8.38 10.08
N VAL A 3 -0.86 -8.59 9.52
CA VAL A 3 -0.56 -8.22 8.11
C VAL A 3 -1.48 -8.90 7.09
N VAL A 4 -1.86 -10.16 7.32
CA VAL A 4 -2.78 -10.89 6.42
C VAL A 4 -4.19 -10.34 6.54
N TYR A 5 -4.60 -9.99 7.77
CA TYR A 5 -5.91 -9.41 8.05
C TYR A 5 -6.07 -8.04 7.39
N GLU A 6 -5.07 -7.16 7.49
CA GLU A 6 -5.09 -5.86 6.81
C GLU A 6 -5.02 -6.00 5.28
N GLY A 7 -4.26 -6.98 4.79
CA GLY A 7 -4.05 -7.21 3.36
C GLY A 7 -5.26 -7.79 2.66
N GLU A 8 -5.66 -8.98 3.09
CA GLU A 8 -6.69 -9.79 2.44
C GLU A 8 -8.04 -9.61 3.13
N GLY A 9 -8.07 -9.60 4.47
CA GLY A 9 -9.25 -9.47 5.32
C GLY A 9 -9.28 -10.53 6.41
N GLY A 10 -10.24 -10.43 7.34
CA GLY A 10 -10.09 -11.11 8.63
C GLY A 10 -10.91 -12.36 8.89
N THR A 11 -12.00 -12.59 8.17
CA THR A 11 -12.91 -13.71 8.51
C THR A 11 -13.34 -14.48 7.25
N PRO A 12 -13.58 -15.79 7.34
CA PRO A 12 -14.07 -16.55 6.19
C PRO A 12 -15.41 -16.06 5.64
N CYS A 13 -16.21 -15.37 6.47
CA CYS A 13 -17.57 -14.93 6.15
C CYS A 13 -17.71 -13.47 5.77
N ALA A 14 -16.74 -12.66 6.13
CA ALA A 14 -16.52 -11.37 5.53
C ALA A 14 -15.02 -11.20 5.31
N PRO A 15 -14.43 -11.89 4.31
CA PRO A 15 -12.99 -11.83 4.05
C PRO A 15 -12.57 -10.48 3.50
N PHE A 16 -13.44 -9.48 3.53
CA PHE A 16 -13.29 -8.17 2.93
C PHE A 16 -13.32 -7.07 4.01
N ILE A 17 -13.65 -7.45 5.25
CA ILE A 17 -13.78 -6.56 6.40
C ILE A 17 -12.79 -7.07 7.47
N THR A 18 -12.06 -6.16 8.10
CA THR A 18 -11.04 -6.51 9.10
C THR A 18 -11.64 -6.75 10.49
N GLU A 19 -12.80 -6.17 10.79
CA GLU A 19 -13.56 -6.39 12.03
C GLU A 19 -15.01 -6.75 11.73
N ILE A 20 -15.42 -7.98 12.05
CA ILE A 20 -16.85 -8.29 12.24
C ILE A 20 -17.14 -7.96 13.70
N ALA A 21 -17.97 -6.96 13.98
CA ALA A 21 -18.42 -6.79 15.35
C ALA A 21 -19.32 -7.99 15.70
N GLU A 22 -18.84 -8.85 16.59
CA GLU A 22 -19.55 -10.04 17.08
C GLU A 22 -20.75 -9.68 17.98
N ASN A 23 -21.30 -8.46 17.92
CA ASN A 23 -22.37 -8.00 18.81
C ASN A 23 -23.48 -7.28 18.04
N GLU A 24 -24.46 -8.04 17.54
CA GLU A 24 -25.73 -7.55 16.98
C GLU A 24 -26.70 -6.95 18.03
N ASN A 25 -26.28 -6.74 19.29
CA ASN A 25 -27.20 -6.34 20.38
C ASN A 25 -27.06 -4.90 20.90
N SER A 26 -26.33 -4.01 20.23
CA SER A 26 -26.32 -2.58 20.61
C SER A 26 -26.44 -1.68 19.38
N VAL A 27 -27.65 -1.65 18.80
CA VAL A 27 -28.08 -0.60 17.88
C VAL A 27 -28.37 0.66 18.71
N ASP A 28 -27.33 1.36 19.12
CA ASP A 28 -27.47 2.73 19.61
C ASP A 28 -27.24 3.67 18.43
N SER A 29 -28.35 4.13 17.86
CA SER A 29 -28.42 4.79 16.53
C SER A 29 -27.79 6.19 16.47
N ASN A 30 -27.03 6.58 17.51
CA ASN A 30 -26.47 7.93 17.65
C ASN A 30 -24.94 7.95 17.82
N SER A 31 -24.25 6.82 17.82
CA SER A 31 -22.78 6.81 17.74
C SER A 31 -22.36 6.83 16.27
N GLY A 32 -22.11 8.02 15.74
CA GLY A 32 -21.42 8.17 14.47
C GLY A 32 -20.06 7.48 14.55
N ILE A 33 -19.71 6.72 13.51
CA ILE A 33 -18.52 5.87 13.35
C ILE A 33 -18.75 4.43 13.86
N ASN A 34 -19.52 3.67 13.09
CA ASN A 34 -19.62 2.21 13.22
C ASN A 34 -18.26 1.58 12.85
N ALA A 35 -17.66 0.87 13.81
CA ALA A 35 -16.41 0.09 13.71
C ALA A 35 -16.46 -1.07 12.68
N TYR A 36 -17.55 -1.22 11.94
CA TYR A 36 -17.76 -2.22 10.89
C TYR A 36 -17.09 -1.89 9.53
N ASN A 37 -16.20 -0.89 9.44
CA ASN A 37 -15.91 -0.22 8.17
C ASN A 37 -14.46 -0.25 7.68
N GLU A 38 -13.53 -0.82 8.44
CA GLU A 38 -12.17 -0.97 7.92
C GLU A 38 -12.14 -2.13 6.91
N LYS A 39 -12.07 -1.74 5.64
CA LYS A 39 -11.90 -2.65 4.51
C LYS A 39 -10.46 -3.11 4.42
N SER A 40 -10.25 -4.35 4.01
CA SER A 40 -8.90 -4.82 3.67
C SER A 40 -8.32 -4.02 2.51
N HIS A 41 -6.99 -4.02 2.39
CA HIS A 41 -6.29 -3.36 1.29
C HIS A 41 -6.78 -3.86 -0.07
N TYR A 42 -6.97 -5.18 -0.22
CA TYR A 42 -7.51 -5.79 -1.44
C TYR A 42 -8.83 -5.11 -1.86
N VAL A 43 -9.75 -4.93 -0.92
CA VAL A 43 -11.06 -4.34 -1.19
C VAL A 43 -10.95 -2.86 -1.51
N LYS A 44 -10.13 -2.11 -0.76
CA LYS A 44 -9.86 -0.69 -1.04
C LYS A 44 -9.37 -0.49 -2.48
N PHE A 45 -8.49 -1.38 -2.99
CA PHE A 45 -8.05 -1.33 -4.39
C PHE A 45 -9.12 -1.75 -5.39
N GLN A 46 -9.95 -2.73 -5.05
CA GLN A 46 -11.09 -3.11 -5.90
C GLN A 46 -12.10 -1.97 -6.03
N GLU A 47 -12.38 -1.23 -4.96
CA GLU A 47 -13.25 -0.04 -5.03
C GLU A 47 -12.70 1.02 -5.99
N ILE A 48 -11.39 1.29 -5.93
CA ILE A 48 -10.70 2.22 -6.83
C ILE A 48 -10.83 1.74 -8.29
N THR A 49 -10.61 0.44 -8.53
CA THR A 49 -10.69 -0.18 -9.87
C THR A 49 -12.10 -0.09 -10.45
N HIS A 50 -13.12 -0.30 -9.63
CA HIS A 50 -14.53 -0.19 -10.02
C HIS A 50 -15.06 1.25 -9.99
N GLY A 51 -14.30 2.21 -9.46
CA GLY A 51 -14.69 3.60 -9.29
C GLY A 51 -15.88 3.81 -8.34
N ARG A 52 -16.21 2.83 -7.49
CA ARG A 52 -17.37 2.86 -6.60
C ARG A 52 -17.09 2.16 -5.28
N LYS A 53 -17.71 2.65 -4.21
CA LYS A 53 -17.66 1.99 -2.90
C LYS A 53 -18.43 0.66 -2.91
N LEU A 54 -17.90 -0.32 -2.21
CA LEU A 54 -18.53 -1.58 -1.85
C LEU A 54 -19.61 -1.31 -0.80
N VAL A 55 -20.81 -1.83 -1.03
CA VAL A 55 -21.95 -1.75 -0.11
C VAL A 55 -22.63 -3.12 0.01
N PRO A 56 -23.24 -3.43 1.17
CA PRO A 56 -24.08 -4.61 1.31
C PRO A 56 -25.35 -4.48 0.46
N VAL A 57 -25.79 -5.58 -0.13
CA VAL A 57 -26.96 -5.70 -1.00
C VAL A 57 -27.71 -6.98 -0.63
N SER A 58 -29.02 -6.87 -0.40
CA SER A 58 -29.88 -8.00 -0.03
C SER A 58 -30.27 -8.88 -1.22
N VAL A 59 -30.34 -8.33 -2.43
CA VAL A 59 -30.71 -9.06 -3.66
C VAL A 59 -29.82 -8.63 -4.81
N GLN A 60 -29.04 -9.57 -5.36
CA GLN A 60 -28.30 -9.33 -6.60
C GLN A 60 -29.27 -9.29 -7.78
N GLN A 61 -29.13 -8.29 -8.64
CA GLN A 61 -29.97 -8.17 -9.82
C GLN A 61 -29.36 -8.96 -11.00
N PRO A 62 -30.14 -9.79 -11.72
CA PRO A 62 -29.63 -10.61 -12.83
C PRO A 62 -28.98 -9.80 -13.95
N GLN A 63 -29.40 -8.55 -14.14
CA GLN A 63 -28.88 -7.65 -15.17
C GLN A 63 -27.53 -7.01 -14.84
N TRP A 64 -26.93 -7.28 -13.67
CA TRP A 64 -25.64 -6.68 -13.34
C TRP A 64 -24.49 -7.39 -14.07
N PRO A 65 -23.49 -6.62 -14.55
CA PRO A 65 -22.29 -7.20 -15.15
C PRO A 65 -21.58 -8.16 -14.18
N GLU A 66 -20.96 -9.19 -14.72
CA GLU A 66 -20.06 -10.07 -13.96
C GLU A 66 -18.95 -9.25 -13.27
N GLY A 67 -18.56 -9.68 -12.07
CA GLY A 67 -17.52 -9.00 -11.27
C GLY A 67 -18.00 -7.79 -10.46
N ARG A 68 -19.26 -7.34 -10.59
CA ARG A 68 -19.81 -6.21 -9.80
C ARG A 68 -20.01 -6.51 -8.31
N CYS A 69 -20.08 -7.79 -7.95
CA CYS A 69 -20.25 -8.25 -6.59
C CYS A 69 -19.12 -9.19 -6.21
N LEU A 70 -18.70 -9.13 -4.94
CA LEU A 70 -17.74 -10.07 -4.40
C LEU A 70 -18.42 -11.42 -4.20
N GLN A 71 -17.76 -12.48 -4.64
CA GLN A 71 -18.22 -13.84 -4.39
C GLN A 71 -17.93 -14.19 -2.94
N GLN A 72 -18.97 -14.56 -2.19
CA GLN A 72 -18.80 -15.13 -0.86
C GLN A 72 -18.63 -16.65 -0.97
N PRO A 73 -17.67 -17.24 -0.23
CA PRO A 73 -17.55 -18.69 -0.16
C PRO A 73 -18.77 -19.27 0.57
N VAL A 74 -19.70 -19.84 -0.19
CA VAL A 74 -20.98 -20.40 0.30
C VAL A 74 -20.76 -21.53 1.33
N GLU A 75 -19.64 -22.24 1.22
CA GLU A 75 -19.37 -23.45 2.01
C GLU A 75 -19.01 -23.18 3.47
N VAL A 76 -18.47 -21.99 3.79
CA VAL A 76 -17.83 -21.76 5.11
C VAL A 76 -18.77 -21.06 6.11
N CYS A 77 -19.86 -20.47 5.66
CA CYS A 77 -20.60 -19.47 6.45
C CYS A 77 -21.99 -19.89 6.93
N GLY A 78 -22.33 -21.16 6.75
CA GLY A 78 -23.61 -21.72 7.17
C GLY A 78 -24.78 -21.25 6.29
N ASN A 79 -25.81 -22.10 6.21
CA ASN A 79 -26.96 -21.91 5.33
C ASN A 79 -27.98 -20.86 5.83
N ASN A 80 -27.54 -19.82 6.54
CA ASN A 80 -28.46 -18.77 6.97
C ASN A 80 -28.94 -18.01 5.72
N SER A 81 -30.24 -18.08 5.48
CA SER A 81 -30.98 -17.63 4.29
C SER A 81 -30.92 -16.12 3.99
N ASN A 82 -30.15 -15.36 4.77
CA ASN A 82 -29.93 -13.93 4.61
C ASN A 82 -28.47 -13.64 4.23
N LEU A 83 -27.98 -14.29 3.17
CA LEU A 83 -26.62 -14.04 2.68
C LEU A 83 -26.56 -12.61 2.10
N VAL A 84 -26.02 -11.68 2.89
CA VAL A 84 -25.78 -10.31 2.45
C VAL A 84 -24.65 -10.33 1.43
N SER A 85 -24.96 -10.03 0.17
CA SER A 85 -23.94 -9.87 -0.87
C SER A 85 -23.29 -8.51 -0.76
N PHE A 86 -22.03 -8.38 -1.18
CA PHE A 86 -21.36 -7.08 -1.24
C PHE A 86 -21.06 -6.71 -2.68
N CYS A 87 -21.46 -5.51 -3.10
CA CYS A 87 -21.34 -5.06 -4.50
C CYS A 87 -20.82 -3.63 -4.61
N PHE A 88 -20.08 -3.34 -5.69
CA PHE A 88 -19.52 -2.01 -6.00
C PHE A 88 -20.60 -1.07 -6.57
N GLN A 89 -21.59 -0.77 -5.73
CA GLN A 89 -22.79 0.02 -6.08
C GLN A 89 -22.94 1.29 -5.24
N GLY A 90 -22.05 1.49 -4.26
CA GLY A 90 -22.06 2.68 -3.42
C GLY A 90 -21.69 3.95 -4.16
N GLU A 91 -21.35 4.97 -3.37
CA GLU A 91 -20.91 6.27 -3.87
C GLU A 91 -19.76 6.13 -4.87
N SER A 92 -19.80 6.94 -5.93
CA SER A 92 -18.72 7.03 -6.88
C SER A 92 -17.46 7.55 -6.19
N ILE A 93 -16.32 6.92 -6.45
CA ILE A 93 -15.02 7.40 -6.02
C ILE A 93 -14.56 8.43 -7.06
N ALA A 94 -14.64 9.71 -6.68
CA ALA A 94 -14.24 10.79 -7.56
C ALA A 94 -12.71 10.89 -7.60
N PHE A 95 -12.13 10.68 -8.79
CA PHE A 95 -10.78 11.16 -9.09
C PHE A 95 -10.87 12.64 -9.40
N THR A 96 -10.91 13.48 -8.37
CA THR A 96 -10.96 14.93 -8.57
C THR A 96 -9.62 15.41 -9.14
N GLU A 97 -9.65 16.32 -10.12
CA GLU A 97 -8.46 16.99 -10.63
C GLU A 97 -7.67 17.69 -9.50
N ALA A 98 -8.35 18.06 -8.41
CA ALA A 98 -7.74 18.60 -7.20
C ALA A 98 -6.66 17.68 -6.59
N ASN A 99 -6.77 16.36 -6.78
CA ASN A 99 -5.77 15.40 -6.32
C ASN A 99 -4.48 15.42 -7.16
N ASN A 100 -4.49 16.06 -8.35
CA ASN A 100 -3.32 16.34 -9.19
C ASN A 100 -2.43 15.11 -9.46
N VAL A 101 -3.02 13.93 -9.61
CA VAL A 101 -2.30 12.74 -10.06
C VAL A 101 -2.63 12.56 -11.54
N LEU A 102 -1.93 13.30 -12.41
CA LEU A 102 -2.07 13.11 -13.85
C LEU A 102 -1.44 11.76 -14.25
N PRO A 103 -1.88 11.15 -15.37
CA PRO A 103 -1.19 10.01 -15.94
C PRO A 103 0.30 10.33 -16.06
N GLY A 104 1.11 9.49 -15.42
CA GLY A 104 2.54 9.68 -15.36
C GLY A 104 3.25 8.77 -16.35
N GLU A 105 4.37 9.24 -16.90
CA GLU A 105 5.27 8.44 -17.72
C GLU A 105 6.45 7.99 -16.84
N ILE A 106 6.84 6.72 -17.00
CA ILE A 106 8.05 6.18 -16.37
C ILE A 106 9.23 6.79 -17.14
N VAL A 107 10.02 7.60 -16.47
CA VAL A 107 11.26 8.13 -17.04
C VAL A 107 12.35 7.10 -16.83
N ASP A 108 12.80 6.49 -17.92
CA ASP A 108 14.02 5.72 -17.91
C ASP A 108 15.22 6.64 -17.58
N LEU A 109 15.98 6.25 -16.56
CA LEU A 109 17.15 7.01 -16.09
C LEU A 109 18.39 6.74 -16.95
N ASP A 110 18.30 5.85 -17.94
CA ASP A 110 19.36 5.52 -18.87
C ASP A 110 19.64 6.67 -19.86
N GLY A 111 20.35 7.71 -19.37
CA GLY A 111 21.14 8.71 -20.10
C GLY A 111 20.45 9.61 -21.13
N HIS A 112 19.70 9.05 -22.07
CA HIS A 112 19.01 9.74 -23.15
C HIS A 112 17.79 10.51 -22.67
N TYR A 113 16.97 9.94 -21.77
CA TYR A 113 15.73 10.58 -21.32
C TYR A 113 15.97 11.69 -20.30
N LEU A 114 17.00 11.57 -19.46
CA LEU A 114 17.42 12.61 -18.52
C LEU A 114 17.73 13.95 -19.19
N LYS A 115 18.17 13.98 -20.45
CA LYS A 115 18.40 15.24 -21.16
C LYS A 115 17.12 16.04 -21.39
N SER A 116 15.98 15.37 -21.51
CA SER A 116 14.67 16.00 -21.79
C SER A 116 13.92 16.43 -20.52
N VAL A 117 14.40 16.05 -19.34
CA VAL A 117 13.75 16.31 -18.04
C VAL A 117 14.18 17.67 -17.49
N SER A 118 13.22 18.43 -16.94
CA SER A 118 13.52 19.73 -16.33
C SER A 118 14.50 19.62 -15.15
N ALA A 119 15.31 20.64 -14.90
CA ALA A 119 16.24 20.67 -13.76
C ALA A 119 15.52 20.52 -12.41
N VAL A 120 14.32 21.10 -12.29
CA VAL A 120 13.46 20.98 -11.10
C VAL A 120 13.05 19.53 -10.88
N THR A 121 12.58 18.86 -11.94
CA THR A 121 12.19 17.45 -11.89
C THR A 121 13.38 16.56 -11.50
N LYS A 122 14.56 16.78 -12.10
CA LYS A 122 15.78 16.04 -11.73
C LYS A 122 16.11 16.18 -10.25
N HIS A 123 16.03 17.40 -9.73
CA HIS A 123 16.27 17.67 -8.32
C HIS A 123 15.25 16.93 -7.42
N LEU A 124 13.97 16.93 -7.79
CA LEU A 124 12.92 16.23 -7.04
C LEU A 124 13.09 14.71 -7.08
N ILE A 125 13.50 14.13 -8.22
CA ILE A 125 13.84 12.70 -8.33
C ILE A 125 15.00 12.39 -7.38
N TYR A 126 16.10 13.14 -7.48
CA TYR A 126 17.27 12.94 -6.60
C TYR A 126 16.90 13.06 -5.12
N LYS A 127 16.10 14.08 -4.76
CA LYS A 127 15.64 14.28 -3.39
C LYS A 127 14.81 13.10 -2.90
N PHE A 128 13.86 12.63 -3.70
CA PHE A 128 13.04 11.47 -3.36
C PHE A 128 13.90 10.21 -3.17
N THR A 129 14.79 9.90 -4.11
CA THR A 129 15.70 8.74 -4.05
C THR A 129 16.61 8.79 -2.84
N SER A 130 17.20 9.95 -2.54
CA SER A 130 18.08 10.16 -1.39
C SER A 130 17.31 10.00 -0.08
N THR A 131 16.13 10.61 0.06
CA THR A 131 15.29 10.47 1.25
C THR A 131 14.80 9.03 1.44
N TYR A 132 14.41 8.34 0.38
CA TYR A 132 14.01 6.93 0.42
C TYR A 132 15.16 6.03 0.89
N THR A 133 16.35 6.21 0.32
CA THR A 133 17.55 5.45 0.72
C THR A 133 17.90 5.72 2.18
N GLY A 134 17.86 6.98 2.62
CA GLY A 134 18.08 7.36 4.02
C GLY A 134 17.03 6.77 4.97
N LEU A 135 15.77 6.64 4.54
CA LEU A 135 14.73 5.98 5.31
C LEU A 135 15.05 4.49 5.49
N LEU A 136 15.42 3.79 4.42
CA LEU A 136 15.78 2.36 4.49
C LEU A 136 16.96 2.12 5.43
N GLN A 137 18.01 2.95 5.33
CA GLN A 137 19.17 2.87 6.23
C GLN A 137 18.78 3.15 7.69
N CYS A 138 17.88 4.12 7.91
CA CYS A 138 17.37 4.41 9.25
C CYS A 138 16.60 3.22 9.83
N LEU A 139 15.69 2.64 9.05
CA LEU A 139 14.91 1.47 9.45
C LEU A 139 15.81 0.26 9.73
N GLU A 140 16.81 0.02 8.89
CA GLU A 140 17.84 -1.00 9.10
C GLU A 140 18.51 -0.84 10.47
N MET A 141 19.01 0.36 10.79
CA MET A 141 19.64 0.62 12.10
C MET A 141 18.65 0.45 13.26
N SER A 142 17.40 0.87 13.09
CA SER A 142 16.38 0.76 14.13
C SER A 142 15.97 -0.67 14.41
N MET A 143 15.80 -1.49 13.37
CA MET A 143 15.45 -2.90 13.49
C MET A 143 16.63 -3.75 13.99
N ASN A 144 17.87 -3.30 13.79
CA ASN A 144 19.08 -3.93 14.35
C ASN A 144 19.41 -3.48 15.78
N GLY A 145 18.39 -3.17 16.59
CA GLY A 145 18.53 -2.94 18.04
C GLY A 145 18.62 -1.47 18.49
N ASN A 146 18.72 -0.50 17.57
CA ASN A 146 18.70 0.93 17.94
C ASN A 146 17.28 1.53 17.84
N VAL A 147 16.39 1.10 18.72
CA VAL A 147 14.97 1.51 18.73
C VAL A 147 14.80 3.03 18.85
N SER A 148 15.74 3.73 19.51
CA SER A 148 15.71 5.20 19.64
C SER A 148 15.72 5.94 18.30
N SER A 149 16.28 5.31 17.26
CA SER A 149 16.31 5.87 15.91
C SER A 149 14.95 5.83 15.21
N MET A 150 13.97 5.07 15.70
CA MET A 150 12.65 4.95 15.03
C MET A 150 11.94 6.30 14.90
N LYS A 151 12.03 7.16 15.93
CA LYS A 151 11.47 8.52 15.87
C LYS A 151 12.08 9.35 14.74
N LYS A 152 13.39 9.19 14.49
CA LYS A 152 14.07 9.82 13.35
C LYS A 152 13.55 9.24 12.03
N CYS A 153 13.39 7.93 11.95
CA CYS A 153 12.88 7.27 10.73
C CYS A 153 11.47 7.75 10.38
N MET A 154 10.59 7.92 11.37
CA MET A 154 9.26 8.51 11.17
C MET A 154 9.35 9.94 10.58
N GLY A 155 10.30 10.75 11.03
CA GLY A 155 10.57 12.07 10.44
C GLY A 155 10.96 11.98 8.97
N ILE A 156 11.86 11.05 8.62
CA ILE A 156 12.27 10.81 7.22
C ILE A 156 11.08 10.28 6.39
N MET A 157 10.18 9.52 6.98
CA MET A 157 8.96 9.02 6.33
C MET A 157 8.02 10.16 5.90
N TYR A 158 7.82 11.18 6.76
CA TYR A 158 7.08 12.39 6.38
C TYR A 158 7.79 13.21 5.31
N GLU A 159 9.12 13.29 5.37
CA GLU A 159 9.92 13.95 4.34
C GLU A 159 9.78 13.23 2.99
N LEU A 160 9.80 11.90 2.98
CA LEU A 160 9.60 11.08 1.80
C LEU A 160 8.21 11.30 1.19
N LEU A 161 7.16 11.33 2.02
CA LEU A 161 5.80 11.64 1.59
C LEU A 161 5.73 13.02 0.94
N SER A 162 6.36 14.03 1.55
CA SER A 162 6.43 15.40 1.02
C SER A 162 7.16 15.45 -0.33
N ALA A 163 8.30 14.76 -0.44
CA ALA A 163 9.07 14.66 -1.68
C ALA A 163 8.27 13.96 -2.79
N GLY A 164 7.61 12.84 -2.47
CA GLY A 164 6.77 12.09 -3.41
C GLY A 164 5.60 12.92 -3.92
N LYS A 165 4.87 13.62 -3.03
CA LYS A 165 3.78 14.54 -3.42
C LYS A 165 4.25 15.64 -4.35
N LYS A 166 5.42 16.23 -4.11
CA LYS A 166 5.99 17.26 -5.00
C LYS A 166 6.38 16.66 -6.35
N LEU A 167 7.00 15.49 -6.35
CA LEU A 167 7.45 14.81 -7.57
C LEU A 167 6.28 14.46 -8.48
N VAL A 168 5.24 13.78 -7.97
CA VAL A 168 4.09 13.37 -8.79
C VAL A 168 3.30 14.57 -9.32
N LYS A 169 3.31 15.72 -8.64
CA LYS A 169 2.64 16.95 -9.10
C LYS A 169 3.48 17.79 -10.07
N THR A 170 4.75 17.42 -10.30
CA THR A 170 5.65 18.20 -11.15
C THR A 170 5.69 17.62 -12.58
N PRO A 171 5.33 18.41 -13.61
CA PRO A 171 5.41 17.97 -15.00
C PRO A 171 6.81 17.51 -15.42
N ILE A 172 6.91 16.55 -16.34
CA ILE A 172 8.20 16.07 -16.87
C ILE A 172 8.95 17.16 -17.66
N ARG A 173 8.19 17.86 -18.51
CA ARG A 173 8.66 18.89 -19.42
C ARG A 173 7.84 20.16 -19.23
N LYS A 174 8.44 21.33 -19.44
CA LYS A 174 7.74 22.61 -19.39
C LYS A 174 6.64 22.61 -20.47
N GLY A 175 5.38 22.73 -20.05
CA GLY A 175 4.22 22.68 -20.95
C GLY A 175 3.65 21.28 -21.24
N SER A 176 4.21 20.22 -20.67
CA SER A 176 3.61 18.87 -20.76
C SER A 176 2.47 18.70 -19.77
N LYS A 177 1.40 17.99 -20.20
CA LYS A 177 0.34 17.48 -19.30
C LYS A 177 0.68 16.13 -18.68
N VAL A 178 1.84 15.56 -19.01
CA VAL A 178 2.34 14.29 -18.47
C VAL A 178 3.17 14.57 -17.23
N MET A 179 2.89 13.87 -16.13
CA MET A 179 3.63 13.94 -14.87
C MET A 179 4.67 12.82 -14.78
N ASN A 180 5.65 12.93 -13.87
CA ASN A 180 6.61 11.83 -13.67
C ASN A 180 6.01 10.80 -12.72
N LEU A 181 6.16 9.52 -13.06
CA LEU A 181 6.09 8.49 -12.03
C LEU A 181 7.45 8.40 -11.33
N PRO A 182 7.47 8.31 -9.98
CA PRO A 182 8.71 8.09 -9.26
C PRO A 182 9.32 6.76 -9.70
N VAL A 183 10.52 6.82 -10.27
CA VAL A 183 11.38 5.64 -10.44
C VAL A 183 12.38 5.67 -9.30
N TRP A 184 12.50 4.55 -8.58
CA TRP A 184 13.45 4.42 -7.49
C TRP A 184 14.56 3.46 -7.90
N THR A 185 15.78 3.83 -7.53
CA THR A 185 16.93 2.94 -7.58
C THR A 185 17.55 2.98 -6.20
N TYR A 186 17.70 1.82 -5.57
CA TYR A 186 18.36 1.74 -4.27
C TYR A 186 19.84 2.11 -4.43
N GLN A 187 20.24 3.24 -3.85
CA GLN A 187 21.64 3.65 -3.83
C GLN A 187 22.34 2.93 -2.68
N ARG A 188 23.05 1.85 -2.99
CA ARG A 188 23.94 1.22 -1.99
C ARG A 188 25.09 2.16 -1.69
N ASP A 189 25.36 2.35 -0.40
CA ASP A 189 26.62 2.96 0.01
C ASP A 189 27.77 2.07 -0.51
N PRO A 190 28.69 2.60 -1.33
CA PRO A 190 29.79 1.80 -1.88
C PRO A 190 30.68 1.21 -0.78
N TYR A 191 30.69 1.82 0.41
CA TYR A 191 31.48 1.41 1.58
C TYR A 191 30.84 0.29 2.42
N LYS A 192 29.55 -0.04 2.21
CA LYS A 192 28.86 -1.13 2.95
C LYS A 192 28.97 -2.50 2.27
N LYS A 193 29.83 -2.66 1.26
CA LYS A 193 30.03 -3.96 0.56
C LYS A 193 30.51 -5.10 1.47
N GLU A 194 30.96 -4.82 2.69
CA GLU A 194 31.52 -5.80 3.63
C GLU A 194 30.64 -6.06 4.88
N GLY A 195 29.44 -5.48 4.96
CA GLY A 195 28.65 -5.44 6.21
C GLY A 195 27.69 -6.60 6.47
N LEU A 196 27.46 -7.52 5.52
CA LEU A 196 26.89 -8.82 5.88
C LEU A 196 28.04 -9.65 6.45
N HIS A 197 28.27 -9.54 7.76
CA HIS A 197 29.02 -10.57 8.47
C HIS A 197 28.33 -11.90 8.17
N VAL A 198 28.93 -12.70 7.28
CA VAL A 198 28.65 -14.11 7.20
C VAL A 198 28.91 -14.61 8.60
N VAL A 199 27.85 -14.95 9.33
CA VAL A 199 27.99 -15.73 10.55
C VAL A 199 28.59 -17.05 10.08
N GLN A 200 29.92 -17.14 10.13
CA GLN A 200 30.63 -18.40 10.04
C GLN A 200 30.19 -19.17 11.29
N THR A 201 29.15 -19.97 11.15
CA THR A 201 28.86 -21.03 12.11
C THR A 201 30.06 -21.97 12.09
N SER A 202 31.00 -21.75 13.01
CA SER A 202 32.05 -22.71 13.31
C SER A 202 31.40 -23.90 14.01
N THR A 203 30.85 -24.83 13.24
CA THR A 203 30.57 -26.18 13.71
C THR A 203 31.90 -26.90 13.85
N SER A 204 32.51 -26.84 15.04
CA SER A 204 33.53 -27.81 15.42
C SER A 204 32.82 -29.12 15.76
N ILE A 205 32.62 -29.95 14.74
CA ILE A 205 32.34 -31.37 14.96
C ILE A 205 33.70 -32.04 15.13
N THR A 206 34.09 -32.30 16.36
CA THR A 206 35.14 -33.26 16.68
C THR A 206 34.53 -34.65 16.58
N ASP A 207 34.62 -35.27 15.42
CA ASP A 207 34.46 -36.71 15.28
C ASP A 207 35.82 -37.36 15.60
N VAL A 208 35.92 -37.91 16.81
CA VAL A 208 36.92 -38.92 17.16
C VAL A 208 36.28 -40.28 16.92
N PHE A 209 36.65 -40.90 15.80
CA PHE A 209 36.52 -42.34 15.59
C PHE A 209 37.86 -42.86 15.08
N CYS A 210 38.63 -43.45 16.01
CA CYS A 210 39.43 -44.67 15.87
C CYS A 210 40.10 -44.94 17.23
#